data_AF-A0AAW9V2N4-F1
#
_entry.id   AF-A0AAW9V2N4-F1
#
_cell.length_a   1.000
_cell.length_b   1.000
_cell.length_c   1.000
_cell.angle_alpha   90.00
_cell.angle_beta   90.00
_cell.angle_gamma   90.00
#
_symmetry.space_group_name_H-M   'P 1'
#
loop_
_entity.id
_entity.type
_entity.pdbx_description
1 polymer ?
#
loop_
_entity_poly.entity_id
_entity_poly.type
_entity_poly.pdbx_seq_one_letter_code
_entity_poly.pdbx_strand_id
1 'polypeptide(L)'
;MTLPENLKSLTNIDLNDLSENGLVLIIPLSKSQNFPLVEKLSSLMASARGSVNGREVILCVSDLTSSRQCDLSMEIINIASSWKGFSVIARRNVIPPLSCYQVLSCMIESFQCINKKAHCQTRVSNASFLRPYVLHSLSMVNRDGLEAILPCKLVSSGFYDPLIDASLAEQYQAHAVSQGIHWCPHFDESLIRVIDGKVDATKTNEYDTFIEEKKPT
;
A
#
# COMPACT_ATOMS: atom_id res chain seq x y z
N MET A 1 6.64 17.76 -1.95
CA MET A 1 8.07 17.41 -1.76
C MET A 1 8.92 18.17 -2.76
N THR A 2 10.13 18.58 -2.38
CA THR A 2 11.08 19.31 -3.24
C THR A 2 12.19 18.38 -3.70
N LEU A 3 12.58 18.47 -4.97
CA LEU A 3 13.74 17.77 -5.49
C LEU A 3 15.03 18.41 -4.94
N PRO A 4 16.09 17.62 -4.68
CA PRO A 4 17.39 18.15 -4.26
C PRO A 4 17.99 19.06 -5.33
N GLU A 5 18.79 20.05 -4.95
CA GLU A 5 19.31 21.08 -5.86
C GLU A 5 20.31 20.54 -6.91
N ASN A 6 20.87 19.35 -6.69
CA ASN A 6 21.93 18.76 -7.54
C ASN A 6 21.49 17.45 -8.19
N LEU A 7 20.59 17.53 -9.17
CA LEU A 7 19.99 16.37 -9.87
C LEU A 7 20.79 15.90 -11.10
N LYS A 8 21.99 16.47 -11.34
CA LYS A 8 22.77 16.18 -12.55
C LYS A 8 23.20 14.73 -12.65
N SER A 9 23.51 14.09 -11.52
CA SER A 9 23.84 12.68 -11.44
C SER A 9 23.30 12.13 -10.13
N LEU A 10 22.46 11.10 -10.21
CA LEU A 10 21.88 10.43 -9.08
C LEU A 10 22.26 8.94 -9.09
N THR A 11 22.50 8.42 -7.91
CA THR A 11 22.74 7.01 -7.65
C THR A 11 21.45 6.33 -7.16
N ASN A 12 21.45 5.00 -7.09
CA ASN A 12 20.31 4.27 -6.51
C ASN A 12 20.06 4.63 -5.03
N ILE A 13 21.09 5.08 -4.31
CA ILE A 13 20.96 5.50 -2.90
C ILE A 13 20.10 6.77 -2.82
N ASP A 14 20.41 7.76 -3.65
CA ASP A 14 19.65 9.02 -3.70
C ASP A 14 18.18 8.78 -4.07
N LEU A 15 17.93 7.84 -4.99
CA LEU A 15 16.57 7.47 -5.40
C LEU A 15 15.80 6.77 -4.27
N ASN A 16 16.48 5.94 -3.48
CA ASN A 16 15.90 5.28 -2.33
C ASN A 16 15.48 6.30 -1.27
N ASP A 17 16.35 7.27 -0.96
CA ASP A 17 16.05 8.32 0.02
C ASP A 17 14.88 9.20 -0.44
N LEU A 18 14.82 9.55 -1.73
CA LEU A 18 13.68 10.27 -2.31
C LEU A 18 12.36 9.48 -2.25
N SER A 19 12.45 8.15 -2.39
CA SER A 19 11.28 7.27 -2.39
C SER A 19 10.73 6.95 -1.00
N GLU A 20 11.40 7.36 0.08
CA GLU A 20 10.97 7.05 1.43
C GLU A 20 9.57 7.61 1.74
N ASN A 21 9.30 8.83 1.27
CA ASN A 21 8.06 9.56 1.53
C ASN A 21 7.18 9.79 0.28
N GLY A 22 7.49 9.17 -0.85
CA GLY A 22 6.66 9.29 -2.04
C GLY A 22 7.02 8.34 -3.16
N LEU A 23 6.42 8.56 -4.32
CA LEU A 23 6.56 7.69 -5.49
C LEU A 23 7.52 8.35 -6.49
N VAL A 24 8.66 7.73 -6.73
CA VAL A 24 9.67 8.19 -7.69
C VAL A 24 9.48 7.45 -9.01
N LEU A 25 9.26 8.20 -10.08
CA LEU A 25 9.18 7.68 -11.45
C LEU A 25 10.50 7.97 -12.17
N ILE A 26 11.14 6.92 -12.67
CA ILE A 26 12.35 7.00 -13.48
C ILE A 26 11.95 6.73 -14.92
N ILE A 27 11.93 7.79 -15.72
CA ILE A 27 11.41 7.76 -17.08
C ILE A 27 12.60 7.84 -18.05
N PRO A 28 12.88 6.78 -18.84
CA PRO A 28 13.96 6.82 -19.81
C PRO A 28 13.61 7.77 -20.96
N LEU A 29 14.62 8.41 -21.54
CA LEU A 29 14.45 9.07 -22.84
C LEU A 29 14.10 8.01 -23.90
N SER A 30 12.85 8.06 -24.39
CA SER A 30 12.27 7.02 -25.23
C SER A 30 12.09 7.51 -26.67
N LYS A 31 12.19 6.59 -27.63
CA LYS A 31 11.85 6.84 -29.05
C LYS A 31 10.35 6.68 -29.35
N SER A 32 9.55 6.36 -28.33
CA SER A 32 8.10 6.20 -28.46
C SER A 32 7.44 7.49 -28.96
N GLN A 33 6.43 7.35 -29.82
CA GLN A 33 5.60 8.49 -30.26
C GLN A 33 4.87 9.17 -29.09
N ASN A 34 4.65 8.44 -27.99
CA ASN A 34 4.00 8.95 -26.78
C ASN A 34 5.00 9.60 -25.80
N PHE A 35 6.30 9.62 -26.11
CA PHE A 35 7.31 10.27 -25.24
C PHE A 35 7.02 11.75 -24.97
N PRO A 36 6.66 12.59 -25.96
CA PRO A 36 6.33 14.00 -25.70
C PRO A 36 5.16 14.20 -24.74
N LEU A 37 4.19 13.26 -24.73
CA LEU A 37 3.09 13.29 -23.79
C LEU A 37 3.57 13.04 -22.36
N VAL A 38 4.37 11.98 -22.15
CA VAL A 38 4.94 11.67 -20.82
C VAL A 38 5.82 12.81 -20.32
N GLU A 39 6.62 13.42 -21.20
CA GLU A 39 7.42 14.59 -20.86
C GLU A 39 6.56 15.77 -20.41
N LYS A 40 5.45 16.03 -21.12
CA LYS A 40 4.50 17.08 -20.74
C LYS A 40 3.80 16.78 -19.41
N LEU A 41 3.42 15.54 -19.15
CA LEU A 41 2.83 15.15 -17.86
C LEU A 41 3.84 15.29 -16.72
N SER A 42 5.09 14.90 -16.98
CA SER A 42 6.21 15.01 -16.04
C SER A 42 6.47 16.45 -15.61
N SER A 43 6.38 17.41 -16.53
CA SER A 43 6.60 18.84 -16.22
C SER A 43 5.50 19.47 -15.36
N LEU A 44 4.35 18.79 -15.20
CA LEU A 44 3.28 19.19 -14.28
C LEU A 44 3.50 18.68 -12.85
N MET A 45 4.56 17.88 -12.63
CA MET A 45 4.96 17.32 -11.35
C MET A 45 6.30 17.92 -10.90
N ALA A 46 6.73 17.60 -9.68
CA ALA A 46 8.11 17.86 -9.28
C ALA A 46 9.04 16.94 -10.09
N SER A 47 9.61 17.46 -11.17
CA SER A 47 10.46 16.70 -12.08
C SER A 47 11.76 17.40 -12.45
N ALA A 48 12.76 16.60 -12.81
CA ALA A 48 14.02 17.08 -13.33
C ALA A 48 14.62 16.08 -14.33
N ARG A 49 15.37 16.60 -15.28
CA ARG A 49 16.25 15.77 -16.13
C ARG A 49 17.57 15.55 -15.40
N GLY A 50 18.08 14.32 -15.48
CA GLY A 50 19.33 13.94 -14.86
C GLY A 50 19.88 12.66 -15.45
N SER A 51 20.94 12.14 -14.82
CA SER A 51 21.50 10.83 -15.15
C SER A 51 21.40 9.89 -13.96
N VAL A 52 20.81 8.71 -14.16
CA VAL A 52 20.78 7.63 -13.17
C VAL A 52 21.69 6.51 -13.66
N ASN A 53 22.74 6.20 -12.90
CA ASN A 53 23.75 5.19 -13.26
C ASN A 53 24.30 5.37 -14.70
N GLY A 54 24.54 6.62 -15.11
CA GLY A 54 25.05 6.96 -16.44
C GLY A 54 24.03 6.99 -17.57
N ARG A 55 22.73 6.81 -17.29
CA ARG A 55 21.64 6.90 -18.28
C ARG A 55 20.82 8.16 -18.09
N GLU A 56 20.60 8.90 -19.16
CA GLU A 56 19.73 10.06 -19.14
C GLU A 56 18.26 9.67 -18.92
N VAL A 57 17.64 10.33 -17.94
CA VAL A 57 16.26 10.08 -17.51
C VAL A 57 15.57 11.37 -17.13
N ILE A 58 14.24 11.34 -17.16
CA ILE A 58 13.38 12.28 -16.44
C ILE A 58 13.01 11.61 -15.13
N LEU A 59 13.31 12.28 -14.03
CA LEU A 59 12.89 11.88 -12.70
C LEU A 59 11.68 12.70 -12.30
N CYS A 60 10.61 12.03 -11.87
CA CYS A 60 9.46 12.67 -11.28
C CYS A 60 9.26 12.15 -9.86
N VAL A 61 8.91 13.03 -8.94
CA VAL A 61 8.55 12.66 -7.58
C VAL A 61 7.09 13.06 -7.36
N SER A 62 6.28 12.06 -7.03
CA SER A 62 4.85 12.21 -6.77
C SER A 62 4.57 12.31 -5.28
N ASP A 63 3.79 13.31 -4.92
CA ASP A 63 3.16 13.48 -3.63
C ASP A 63 1.90 12.62 -3.54
N LEU A 64 2.01 11.52 -2.79
CA LEU A 64 0.94 10.56 -2.58
C LEU A 64 -0.24 11.10 -1.75
N THR A 65 -0.15 12.32 -1.21
CA THR A 65 -1.28 13.00 -0.56
C THR A 65 -2.16 13.77 -1.54
N SER A 66 -1.69 13.98 -2.77
CA SER A 66 -2.37 14.76 -3.80
C SER A 66 -3.04 13.86 -4.85
N SER A 67 -4.37 13.98 -4.99
CA SER A 67 -5.12 13.27 -6.03
C SER A 67 -4.54 13.55 -7.42
N ARG A 68 -4.32 14.82 -7.74
CA ARG A 68 -3.77 15.24 -9.04
C ARG A 68 -2.43 14.57 -9.35
N GLN A 69 -1.54 14.45 -8.36
CA GLN A 69 -0.25 13.81 -8.59
C GLN A 69 -0.37 12.29 -8.73
N CYS A 70 -1.31 11.65 -8.02
CA CYS A 70 -1.64 10.25 -8.21
C CYS A 70 -2.19 9.98 -9.62
N ASP A 71 -3.10 10.85 -10.10
CA ASP A 71 -3.66 10.78 -11.46
C ASP A 71 -2.56 10.89 -12.54
N LEU A 72 -1.69 11.91 -12.43
CA LEU A 72 -0.56 12.11 -13.33
C LEU A 72 0.42 10.92 -13.30
N SER A 73 0.70 10.38 -12.11
CA SER A 73 1.58 9.23 -11.95
C SER A 73 1.01 8.01 -12.65
N MET A 74 -0.28 7.75 -12.45
CA MET A 74 -0.99 6.64 -13.07
C MET A 74 -0.97 6.76 -14.59
N GLU A 75 -1.21 7.96 -15.14
CA GLU A 75 -1.16 8.19 -16.59
C GLU A 75 0.24 7.97 -17.17
N ILE A 76 1.28 8.48 -16.50
CA ILE A 76 2.68 8.23 -16.90
C ILE A 76 2.98 6.73 -16.87
N ILE A 77 2.61 6.03 -15.81
CA ILE A 77 2.82 4.57 -15.67
C ILE A 77 2.11 3.82 -16.79
N ASN A 78 0.87 4.20 -17.13
CA ASN A 78 0.10 3.58 -18.21
C ASN A 78 0.81 3.64 -19.55
N ILE A 79 1.44 4.78 -19.84
CA ILE A 79 2.12 5.02 -21.12
C ILE A 79 3.52 4.38 -21.13
N ALA A 80 4.25 4.50 -20.01
CA ALA A 80 5.69 4.22 -19.95
C ALA A 80 6.05 2.84 -19.38
N SER A 81 5.10 2.08 -18.80
CA SER A 81 5.34 0.78 -18.16
C SER A 81 6.07 -0.25 -19.05
N SER A 82 5.87 -0.18 -20.36
CA SER A 82 6.52 -1.05 -21.34
C SER A 82 7.89 -0.56 -21.82
N TRP A 83 8.33 0.63 -21.40
CA TRP A 83 9.58 1.21 -21.87
C TRP A 83 10.77 0.61 -21.13
N LYS A 84 11.81 0.25 -21.89
CA LYS A 84 13.04 -0.31 -21.31
C LYS A 84 13.71 0.71 -20.39
N GLY A 85 13.86 0.35 -19.12
CA GLY A 85 14.48 1.21 -18.11
C GLY A 85 13.49 2.14 -17.37
N PHE A 86 12.20 2.08 -17.71
CA PHE A 86 11.18 2.66 -16.84
C PHE A 86 11.14 1.90 -15.52
N SER A 87 11.10 2.64 -14.42
CA SER A 87 10.96 2.06 -13.09
C SER A 87 10.24 3.01 -12.15
N VAL A 88 9.55 2.42 -11.19
CA VAL A 88 8.81 3.12 -10.15
C VAL A 88 9.39 2.68 -8.82
N ILE A 89 9.73 3.61 -7.95
CA ILE A 89 10.30 3.33 -6.64
C ILE A 89 9.45 3.99 -5.56
N ALA A 90 9.08 3.22 -4.55
CA ALA A 90 8.47 3.72 -3.32
C ALA A 90 9.01 2.91 -2.13
N ARG A 91 9.20 3.56 -0.99
CA ARG A 91 9.76 2.95 0.23
C ARG A 91 11.00 2.10 -0.04
N ARG A 92 11.92 2.63 -0.87
CA ARG A 92 13.21 2.01 -1.24
C ARG A 92 13.10 0.70 -2.03
N ASN A 93 11.92 0.40 -2.57
CA ASN A 93 11.67 -0.79 -3.37
C ASN A 93 11.19 -0.41 -4.78
N VAL A 94 11.64 -1.18 -5.76
CA VAL A 94 11.06 -1.11 -7.11
C VAL A 94 9.66 -1.72 -7.06
N ILE A 95 8.66 -0.92 -7.39
CA ILE A 95 7.27 -1.31 -7.33
C ILE A 95 6.86 -1.95 -8.66
N PRO A 96 6.29 -3.16 -8.66
CA PRO A 96 5.84 -3.79 -9.89
C PRO A 96 4.63 -3.03 -10.46
N PRO A 97 4.47 -2.96 -11.79
CA PRO A 97 3.38 -2.21 -12.40
C PRO A 97 2.01 -2.56 -11.85
N LEU A 98 1.72 -3.87 -11.65
CA LEU A 98 0.44 -4.33 -11.09
C LEU A 98 0.10 -3.70 -9.73
N SER A 99 1.10 -3.58 -8.86
CA SER A 99 0.94 -2.93 -7.55
C SER A 99 0.64 -1.44 -7.72
N CYS A 100 1.34 -0.75 -8.64
CA CYS A 100 1.02 0.64 -8.98
C CYS A 100 -0.43 0.79 -9.42
N TYR A 101 -0.91 -0.07 -10.31
CA TYR A 101 -2.30 -0.04 -10.79
C TYR A 101 -3.31 -0.19 -9.65
N GLN A 102 -3.10 -1.19 -8.78
CA GLN A 102 -4.03 -1.49 -7.68
C GLN A 102 -4.05 -0.37 -6.64
N VAL A 103 -2.88 0.08 -6.19
CA VAL A 103 -2.76 1.05 -5.11
C VAL A 103 -3.13 2.46 -5.58
N LEU A 104 -2.63 2.92 -6.74
CA LEU A 104 -2.97 4.27 -7.23
C LEU A 104 -4.46 4.39 -7.55
N SER A 105 -5.07 3.40 -8.21
CA SER A 105 -6.51 3.42 -8.48
C SER A 105 -7.31 3.50 -7.18
N CYS A 106 -6.97 2.66 -6.19
CA CYS A 106 -7.63 2.69 -4.88
C CYS A 106 -7.44 4.04 -4.17
N MET A 107 -6.26 4.65 -4.27
CA MET A 107 -6.02 5.97 -3.69
C MET A 107 -6.84 7.07 -4.37
N ILE A 108 -6.88 7.07 -5.71
CA ILE A 108 -7.68 8.02 -6.51
C ILE A 108 -9.15 7.93 -6.12
N GLU A 109 -9.71 6.73 -6.02
CA GLU A 109 -11.08 6.52 -5.54
C GLU A 109 -11.26 7.02 -4.09
N SER A 110 -10.27 6.79 -3.22
CA SER A 110 -10.34 7.25 -1.82
C SER A 110 -10.38 8.78 -1.71
N PHE A 111 -9.75 9.52 -2.62
CA PHE A 111 -9.80 11.00 -2.63
C PHE A 111 -11.19 11.55 -2.97
N GLN A 112 -12.05 10.76 -3.59
CA GLN A 112 -13.44 11.14 -3.88
C GLN A 112 -14.37 10.91 -2.69
N CYS A 113 -13.89 10.27 -1.62
CA CYS A 113 -14.67 9.96 -0.44
C CYS A 113 -14.51 11.04 0.64
N ILE A 114 -15.61 11.45 1.29
CA ILE A 114 -15.56 12.34 2.47
C ILE A 114 -14.75 11.69 3.59
N ASN A 115 -14.98 10.40 3.85
CA ASN A 115 -14.23 9.61 4.82
C ASN A 115 -13.37 8.57 4.09
N LYS A 116 -12.08 8.87 3.92
CA LYS A 116 -11.10 7.96 3.30
C LYS A 116 -11.01 6.61 4.02
N LYS A 117 -11.15 6.59 5.35
CA LYS A 117 -11.09 5.34 6.13
C LYS A 117 -12.21 4.38 5.74
N ALA A 118 -13.41 4.90 5.46
CA ALA A 118 -14.54 4.08 5.02
C ALA A 118 -14.31 3.45 3.64
N HIS A 119 -13.49 4.08 2.78
CA HIS A 119 -13.09 3.49 1.51
C HIS A 119 -12.01 2.41 1.68
N CYS A 120 -11.05 2.64 2.58
CA CYS A 120 -9.92 1.74 2.80
C CYS A 120 -10.32 0.48 3.57
N GLN A 121 -11.15 0.62 4.60
CA GLN A 121 -11.51 -0.46 5.50
C GLN A 121 -12.47 -1.47 4.84
N THR A 122 -12.32 -2.75 5.22
CA THR A 122 -13.25 -3.79 4.82
C THR A 122 -13.65 -4.68 6.00
N ARG A 123 -14.91 -5.12 6.02
CA ARG A 123 -15.39 -6.12 6.96
C ARG A 123 -15.25 -7.49 6.30
N VAL A 124 -14.52 -8.39 6.95
CA VAL A 124 -14.44 -9.78 6.54
C VAL A 124 -15.38 -10.60 7.41
N SER A 125 -16.50 -11.03 6.82
CA SER A 125 -17.40 -11.99 7.43
C SER A 125 -16.76 -13.37 7.35
N ASN A 126 -16.69 -14.08 8.48
CA ASN A 126 -16.01 -15.37 8.60
C ASN A 126 -14.48 -15.27 8.36
N ALA A 127 -13.79 -14.53 9.22
CA ALA A 127 -12.33 -14.44 9.24
C ALA A 127 -11.69 -15.73 9.77
N SER A 128 -11.98 -16.87 9.14
CA SER A 128 -11.54 -18.20 9.57
C SER A 128 -10.02 -18.33 9.61
N PHE A 129 -9.30 -17.57 8.79
CA PHE A 129 -7.84 -17.51 8.81
C PHE A 129 -7.27 -16.90 10.10
N LEU A 130 -8.07 -16.18 10.89
CA LEU A 130 -7.67 -15.68 12.21
C LEU A 130 -7.86 -16.72 13.32
N ARG A 131 -8.48 -17.88 13.01
CA ARG A 131 -8.69 -18.92 14.01
C ARG A 131 -7.40 -19.70 14.18
N PRO A 132 -6.93 -19.94 15.42
CA PRO A 132 -5.86 -20.90 15.63
C PRO A 132 -6.31 -22.27 15.09
N TYR A 133 -5.41 -22.98 14.40
CA TYR A 133 -5.65 -24.33 13.86
C TYR A 133 -5.82 -25.35 15.00
N VAL A 134 -6.94 -25.26 15.72
CA VAL A 134 -7.39 -26.30 16.62
C VAL A 134 -8.33 -27.18 15.80
N LEU A 135 -8.02 -28.48 15.73
CA LEU A 135 -8.88 -29.51 15.13
C LEU A 135 -10.26 -29.48 15.79
N HIS A 136 -11.16 -28.64 15.27
CA HIS A 136 -12.53 -28.58 15.73
C HIS A 136 -13.33 -29.67 15.05
N SER A 137 -14.14 -30.37 15.86
CA SER A 137 -15.05 -31.42 15.43
C SER A 137 -15.90 -30.96 14.25
N LEU A 138 -16.11 -31.86 13.28
CA LEU A 138 -16.91 -31.70 12.05
C LEU A 138 -18.38 -31.27 12.29
N SER A 139 -18.82 -31.10 13.54
CA SER A 139 -20.14 -30.57 13.90
C SER A 139 -20.24 -29.03 13.90
N MET A 140 -19.14 -28.29 13.71
CA MET A 140 -19.14 -26.80 13.69
C MET A 140 -19.29 -26.18 12.29
N VAL A 141 -19.93 -26.88 11.36
CA VAL A 141 -20.12 -26.43 9.96
C VAL A 141 -21.16 -25.30 9.83
N ASN A 142 -21.89 -24.98 10.90
CA ASN A 142 -22.83 -23.86 10.92
C ASN A 142 -22.26 -22.64 11.66
N ARG A 143 -21.69 -21.75 10.83
CA ARG A 143 -21.81 -20.27 10.79
C ARG A 143 -21.78 -19.47 12.10
N ASP A 144 -21.09 -18.34 11.98
CA ASP A 144 -21.05 -17.17 12.88
C ASP A 144 -19.95 -17.18 13.96
N GLY A 145 -19.30 -16.03 14.14
CA GLY A 145 -18.49 -15.77 15.31
C GLY A 145 -17.35 -14.78 15.12
N LEU A 146 -16.48 -14.99 14.12
CA LEU A 146 -15.29 -14.17 13.97
C LEU A 146 -15.41 -13.26 12.76
N GLU A 147 -15.70 -12.00 13.04
CA GLU A 147 -15.63 -10.93 12.07
C GLU A 147 -14.39 -10.10 12.33
N ALA A 148 -13.85 -9.49 11.28
CA ALA A 148 -12.77 -8.54 11.43
C ALA A 148 -13.01 -7.32 10.56
N ILE A 149 -12.64 -6.15 11.06
CA ILE A 149 -12.45 -4.95 10.26
C ILE A 149 -10.96 -4.87 9.97
N LEU A 150 -10.61 -4.99 8.70
CA LEU A 150 -9.24 -4.85 8.22
C LEU A 150 -9.04 -3.44 7.66
N PRO A 151 -7.85 -2.84 7.85
CA PRO A 151 -7.57 -1.46 7.44
C PRO A 151 -7.47 -1.27 5.94
N CYS A 152 -7.21 -2.34 5.18
CA CYS A 152 -7.07 -2.27 3.73
C CYS A 152 -7.90 -3.36 3.03
N LYS A 153 -8.84 -2.94 2.17
CA LYS A 153 -9.66 -3.82 1.34
C LYS A 153 -8.85 -4.68 0.36
N LEU A 154 -7.70 -4.17 -0.08
CA LEU A 154 -6.79 -4.88 -0.99
C LEU A 154 -6.01 -6.02 -0.30
N VAL A 155 -5.94 -6.01 1.04
CA VAL A 155 -5.25 -7.01 1.86
C VAL A 155 -6.27 -7.60 2.82
N SER A 156 -7.17 -8.44 2.31
CA SER A 156 -8.36 -8.87 3.06
C SER A 156 -8.49 -10.39 3.27
N SER A 157 -7.46 -11.17 2.96
CA SER A 157 -7.51 -12.63 3.06
C SER A 157 -6.18 -13.24 3.51
N GLY A 158 -6.26 -14.33 4.29
CA GLY A 158 -5.21 -15.35 4.41
C GLY A 158 -3.82 -14.86 4.83
N PHE A 159 -3.70 -14.22 5.99
CA PHE A 159 -2.43 -13.66 6.46
C PHE A 159 -1.96 -14.13 7.85
N TYR A 160 -2.80 -14.79 8.63
CA TYR A 160 -2.48 -15.15 10.01
C TYR A 160 -2.11 -16.63 10.15
N ASP A 161 -1.03 -16.88 10.88
CA ASP A 161 -0.54 -18.19 11.31
C ASP A 161 -0.17 -18.13 12.80
N PRO A 162 -0.86 -18.90 13.67
CA PRO A 162 -0.62 -18.89 15.11
C PRO A 162 0.74 -19.50 15.51
N LEU A 163 1.43 -20.20 14.60
CA LEU A 163 2.74 -20.81 14.87
C LEU A 163 3.90 -19.84 14.62
N ILE A 164 3.64 -18.70 13.98
CA ILE A 164 4.64 -17.66 13.75
C ILE A 164 4.76 -16.81 15.02
N ASP A 165 6.00 -16.66 15.51
CA ASP A 165 6.36 -15.78 16.63
C ASP A 165 6.37 -14.30 16.18
N ALA A 166 5.19 -13.81 15.81
CA ALA A 166 4.95 -12.43 15.40
C ALA A 166 3.49 -12.06 15.71
N SER A 167 3.26 -10.81 16.10
CA SER A 167 1.93 -10.28 16.37
C SER A 167 1.04 -10.29 15.14
N LEU A 168 -0.28 -10.22 15.35
CA LEU A 168 -1.26 -10.14 14.26
C LEU A 168 -0.99 -8.96 13.30
N ALA A 169 -0.58 -7.81 13.84
CA ALA A 169 -0.26 -6.62 13.07
C ALA A 169 1.00 -6.82 12.21
N GLU A 170 2.05 -7.44 12.76
CA GLU A 170 3.28 -7.76 12.03
C GLU A 170 3.03 -8.77 10.91
N GLN A 171 2.24 -9.81 11.16
CA GLN A 171 1.87 -10.78 10.13
C GLN A 171 1.03 -10.13 9.01
N TYR A 172 0.11 -9.22 9.37
CA TYR A 172 -0.65 -8.44 8.40
C TYR A 172 0.22 -7.50 7.56
N GLN A 173 1.17 -6.81 8.20
CA GLN A 173 2.14 -5.95 7.52
C GLN A 173 3.00 -6.78 6.54
N ALA A 174 3.51 -7.93 6.98
CA ALA A 174 4.29 -8.83 6.13
C ALA A 174 3.46 -9.30 4.92
N HIS A 175 2.19 -9.62 5.14
CA HIS A 175 1.28 -9.97 4.05
C HIS A 175 1.03 -8.80 3.10
N ALA A 176 0.82 -7.58 3.60
CA ALA A 176 0.70 -6.38 2.77
C ALA A 176 1.96 -6.09 1.94
N VAL A 177 3.16 -6.39 2.46
CA VAL A 177 4.42 -6.36 1.70
C VAL A 177 4.37 -7.38 0.56
N SER A 178 3.98 -8.63 0.84
CA SER A 178 3.89 -9.71 -0.15
C SER A 178 2.90 -9.41 -1.28
N GLN A 179 1.82 -8.68 -0.97
CA GLN A 179 0.81 -8.24 -1.93
C GLN A 179 1.18 -6.92 -2.64
N GLY A 180 2.33 -6.31 -2.29
CA GLY A 180 2.80 -5.07 -2.90
C GLY A 180 2.02 -3.82 -2.49
N ILE A 181 1.32 -3.82 -1.35
CA ILE A 181 0.47 -2.69 -0.92
C ILE A 181 1.15 -1.82 0.15
N HIS A 182 2.26 -2.32 0.72
CA HIS A 182 3.03 -1.71 1.79
C HIS A 182 3.48 -0.25 1.59
N TRP A 183 3.42 0.32 0.39
CA TRP A 183 3.84 1.69 0.12
C TRP A 183 2.69 2.70 0.10
N CYS A 184 1.44 2.24 0.22
CA CYS A 184 0.28 3.13 0.35
C CYS A 184 0.35 3.95 1.65
N PRO A 185 0.22 5.28 1.62
CA PRO A 185 0.28 6.11 2.83
C PRO A 185 -0.98 6.00 3.70
N HIS A 186 -2.08 5.46 3.16
CA HIS A 186 -3.31 5.23 3.93
C HIS A 186 -3.32 3.87 4.66
N PHE A 187 -2.29 3.03 4.45
CA PHE A 187 -2.18 1.73 5.10
C PHE A 187 -1.68 1.90 6.54
N ASP A 188 -2.41 1.31 7.48
CA ASP A 188 -2.10 1.32 8.91
C ASP A 188 -2.56 0.00 9.54
N GLU A 189 -1.60 -0.90 9.81
CA GLU A 189 -1.82 -2.22 10.39
C GLU A 189 -2.36 -2.18 11.83
N SER A 190 -2.21 -1.07 12.55
CA SER A 190 -2.68 -0.94 13.93
C SER A 190 -4.21 -0.85 14.03
N LEU A 191 -4.89 -0.60 12.92
CA LEU A 191 -6.34 -0.42 12.87
C LEU A 191 -7.14 -1.72 12.68
N ILE A 192 -6.49 -2.89 12.74
CA ILE A 192 -7.18 -4.19 12.73
C ILE A 192 -8.09 -4.30 13.94
N ARG A 193 -9.36 -4.66 13.72
CA ARG A 193 -10.33 -4.92 14.80
C ARG A 193 -10.94 -6.29 14.64
N VAL A 194 -10.75 -7.16 15.61
CA VAL A 194 -11.40 -8.47 15.67
C VAL A 194 -12.67 -8.34 16.51
N ILE A 195 -13.78 -8.81 15.96
CA ILE A 195 -15.10 -8.82 16.58
C ILE A 195 -15.44 -10.29 16.84
N ASP A 196 -15.36 -10.70 18.10
CA ASP A 196 -15.85 -12.02 18.54
C ASP A 196 -17.32 -11.89 18.92
N GLY A 197 -18.18 -12.68 18.27
CA GLY A 197 -19.65 -12.62 18.32
C GLY A 197 -20.29 -12.91 19.67
N LYS A 198 -19.56 -12.87 20.79
CA LYS A 198 -20.15 -12.79 22.13
C LYS A 198 -20.56 -11.36 22.45
N VAL A 199 -21.45 -10.80 21.63
CA VAL A 199 -22.15 -9.56 21.99
C VAL A 199 -23.32 -9.96 22.89
N ASP A 200 -23.12 -9.92 24.21
CA ASP A 200 -24.22 -9.85 25.16
C ASP A 200 -25.06 -8.62 24.82
N ALA A 201 -26.34 -8.84 24.49
CA ALA A 201 -27.26 -7.82 24.00
C ALA A 201 -27.69 -6.77 25.05
N THR A 202 -26.83 -6.39 26.00
CA THR A 202 -27.17 -5.47 27.11
C THR A 202 -26.11 -4.43 27.47
N LYS A 203 -25.11 -4.12 26.63
CA LYS A 203 -24.23 -2.97 26.89
C LYS A 203 -23.98 -2.11 25.65
N THR A 204 -24.92 -1.22 25.39
CA THR A 204 -24.62 0.07 24.76
C THR A 204 -23.76 0.88 25.72
N ASN A 205 -22.65 1.42 25.20
CA ASN A 205 -21.67 2.31 25.84
C ASN A 205 -20.70 1.63 26.82
N GLU A 206 -19.49 1.32 26.35
CA GLU A 206 -18.23 1.90 26.87
C GLU A 206 -17.03 1.27 26.16
N TYR A 207 -15.97 2.07 26.09
CA TYR A 207 -14.72 1.86 25.37
C TYR A 207 -13.85 0.72 25.91
N ASP A 208 -12.95 0.27 25.04
CA ASP A 208 -11.65 -0.37 25.30
C ASP A 208 -11.59 -1.62 26.20
N THR A 209 -11.36 -2.77 25.56
CA THR A 209 -10.66 -3.89 26.20
C THR A 209 -9.42 -4.25 25.40
N PHE A 210 -8.29 -3.75 25.89
CA PHE A 210 -6.95 -4.23 25.62
C PHE A 210 -6.84 -5.70 26.05
N ILE A 211 -6.39 -6.58 25.16
CA ILE A 211 -5.93 -7.91 25.55
C ILE A 211 -4.45 -7.76 25.92
N GLU A 212 -4.18 -7.61 27.22
CA GLU A 212 -2.84 -7.82 27.78
C GLU A 212 -2.54 -9.33 27.76
N GLU A 213 -1.55 -9.73 26.98
CA GLU A 213 -0.98 -11.07 27.04
C GLU A 213 -0.19 -11.24 28.35
N LYS A 214 -0.70 -12.04 29.29
CA LYS A 214 0.12 -12.57 30.38
C LYS A 214 0.94 -13.75 29.87
N LYS A 215 2.26 -13.61 29.91
CA LYS A 215 3.21 -14.74 29.75
C LYS A 215 2.98 -15.80 30.84
N PRO A 216 3.01 -17.09 30.51
CA PRO A 216 2.99 -18.15 31.52
C PRO A 216 4.35 -18.29 32.20
N THR A 217 4.33 -18.32 33.53
CA THR A 217 5.42 -18.77 34.43
C THR A 217 5.63 -20.26 34.37
#